data_AF-A0A5B7BFX2-F1
#
_entry.id   AF-A0A5B7BFX2-F1
#
_cell.length_a   1.000
_cell.length_b   1.000
_cell.length_c   1.000
_cell.angle_alpha   90.00
_cell.angle_beta   90.00
_cell.angle_gamma   90.00
#
_symmetry.space_group_name_H-M   'P 1'
#
loop_
_entity.id
_entity.type
_entity.pdbx_description
1 polymer ?
#
loop_
_entity_poly.entity_id
_entity_poly.type
_entity_poly.pdbx_seq_one_letter_code
_entity_poly.pdbx_strand_id
1 'polypeptide(L)'
;WGQDGREGSLTDTCNSGLYEIVNIAFLSTFGNGQTPQINLAGHCDPASGGCQKVSTDIRNCQNRGIKVLLSIGGGQGSYTLTSANDARSVAEYLFNHFLGGQANSRPLGDAVLDGIDFDIEGGGSRYYEDLAGRLFELGKGSGRKVYLTAAPQFPFPDYFLNGPLKTGLFDYVCMGSIL
;
A
#
# COMPACT_ATOMS: atom_id res chain seq x y z
N TRP A 1 4.63 -4.98 8.56
CA TRP A 1 3.71 -5.36 9.64
C TRP A 1 2.39 -5.80 9.02
N GLY A 2 1.78 -6.87 9.52
CA GLY A 2 0.43 -7.28 9.14
C GLY A 2 0.28 -8.73 8.64
N GLN A 3 1.38 -9.48 8.51
CA GLN A 3 1.35 -10.84 7.93
C GLN A 3 1.55 -11.98 8.94
N ASP A 4 1.76 -11.68 10.23
CA ASP A 4 1.71 -12.68 11.31
C ASP A 4 1.00 -12.11 12.53
N GLY A 5 -0.13 -12.70 12.92
CA GLY A 5 -0.92 -12.23 14.08
C GLY A 5 -0.16 -12.27 15.42
N ARG A 6 1.03 -12.86 15.46
CA ARG A 6 1.91 -12.93 16.64
C ARG A 6 2.99 -11.84 16.65
N GLU A 7 3.09 -11.02 15.60
CA GLU A 7 4.14 -10.00 15.46
C GLU A 7 3.92 -8.74 16.33
N GLY A 8 2.91 -8.75 17.20
CA GLY A 8 2.51 -7.62 18.03
C GLY A 8 1.61 -6.62 17.29
N SER A 9 1.10 -5.62 18.01
CA SER A 9 0.29 -4.58 17.39
C SER A 9 1.14 -3.63 16.54
N LEU A 10 0.50 -2.87 15.67
CA LEU A 10 1.18 -1.79 14.93
C LEU A 10 1.68 -0.71 15.90
N THR A 11 0.94 -0.44 16.98
CA THR A 11 1.42 0.45 18.05
C THR A 11 2.69 -0.09 18.72
N ASP A 12 2.78 -1.39 19.02
CA ASP A 12 4.00 -2.00 19.61
C ASP A 12 5.18 -1.90 18.66
N THR A 13 4.96 -2.18 17.37
CA THR A 13 5.96 -2.03 16.32
C THR A 13 6.53 -0.62 16.32
N CYS A 14 5.65 0.38 16.30
CA CYS A 14 6.07 1.78 16.35
C CYS A 14 6.76 2.13 17.67
N ASN A 15 6.25 1.64 18.81
CA ASN A 15 6.80 1.91 20.14
C ASN A 15 8.22 1.37 20.35
N SER A 16 8.66 0.39 19.56
CA SER A 16 10.04 -0.10 19.58
C SER A 16 11.09 1.02 19.38
N GLY A 17 10.73 2.08 18.64
CA GLY A 17 11.66 3.17 18.28
C GLY A 17 12.68 2.78 17.20
N LEU A 18 12.48 1.64 16.53
CA LEU A 18 13.42 1.10 15.53
C LEU A 18 13.10 1.51 14.08
N TYR A 19 11.89 1.98 13.83
CA TYR A 19 11.37 2.17 12.47
C TYR A 19 10.99 3.63 12.21
N GLU A 20 11.41 4.16 11.07
CA GLU A 20 10.98 5.47 10.56
C GLU A 20 9.80 5.34 9.58
N ILE A 21 9.66 4.16 8.98
CA ILE A 21 8.64 3.81 7.99
C ILE A 21 8.13 2.41 8.32
N VAL A 22 6.81 2.23 8.33
CA VAL A 22 6.16 0.92 8.48
C VAL A 22 5.19 0.70 7.33
N ASN A 23 5.40 -0.39 6.58
CA ASN A 23 4.46 -0.84 5.55
C ASN A 23 3.45 -1.80 6.18
N ILE A 24 2.16 -1.45 6.08
CA ILE A 24 1.02 -2.32 6.39
C ILE A 24 0.81 -3.22 5.18
N ALA A 25 1.01 -4.50 5.38
CA ALA A 25 0.99 -5.51 4.33
C ALA A 25 -0.20 -6.46 4.57
N PHE A 26 -1.10 -6.70 3.60
CA PHE A 26 -1.13 -6.20 2.22
C PHE A 26 -2.55 -5.83 1.75
N LEU A 27 -2.66 -4.99 0.72
CA LEU A 27 -3.77 -5.06 -0.23
C LEU A 27 -3.45 -6.16 -1.26
N SER A 28 -3.92 -7.37 -0.98
CA SER A 28 -3.56 -8.59 -1.71
C SER A 28 -4.48 -8.91 -2.89
N THR A 29 -5.56 -8.17 -3.06
CA THR A 29 -6.49 -8.32 -4.20
C THR A 29 -6.82 -6.95 -4.77
N PHE A 30 -6.63 -6.74 -6.08
CA PHE A 30 -7.00 -5.51 -6.79
C PHE A 30 -6.88 -5.67 -8.32
N GLY A 31 -7.42 -4.71 -9.08
CA GLY A 31 -7.35 -4.69 -10.54
C GLY A 31 -8.22 -5.76 -11.21
N ASN A 32 -8.30 -5.72 -12.54
CA ASN A 32 -9.12 -6.63 -13.35
C ASN A 32 -10.60 -6.66 -12.93
N GLY A 33 -11.15 -5.51 -12.53
CA GLY A 33 -12.55 -5.39 -12.08
C GLY A 33 -12.87 -6.05 -10.73
N GLN A 34 -11.86 -6.56 -10.01
CA GLN A 34 -12.05 -7.14 -8.69
C GLN A 34 -12.35 -6.04 -7.65
N THR A 35 -13.15 -6.37 -6.62
CA THR A 35 -13.25 -5.54 -5.42
C THR A 35 -11.95 -5.66 -4.63
N PRO A 36 -11.23 -4.56 -4.35
CA PRO A 36 -9.97 -4.69 -3.66
C PRO A 36 -10.13 -5.14 -2.21
N GLN A 37 -9.20 -5.96 -1.73
CA GLN A 37 -9.25 -6.54 -0.38
C GLN A 37 -7.88 -6.50 0.28
N ILE A 38 -7.88 -6.09 1.55
CA ILE A 38 -6.72 -6.22 2.42
C ILE A 38 -6.68 -7.61 3.04
N ASN A 39 -5.49 -8.07 3.40
CA ASN A 39 -5.26 -9.24 4.23
C ASN A 39 -4.25 -8.85 5.30
N LEU A 40 -4.67 -8.86 6.57
CA LEU A 40 -3.81 -8.59 7.73
C LEU A 40 -3.66 -9.85 8.61
N ALA A 41 -3.65 -11.02 7.98
CA ALA A 41 -3.49 -12.33 8.62
C ALA A 41 -4.37 -12.48 9.87
N GLY A 42 -3.76 -12.76 11.04
CA GLY A 42 -4.46 -12.95 12.30
C GLY A 42 -4.81 -11.67 13.06
N HIS A 43 -4.47 -10.48 12.56
CA HIS A 43 -4.67 -9.22 13.31
C HIS A 43 -6.13 -8.79 13.35
N CYS A 44 -6.86 -8.98 12.25
CA CYS A 44 -8.25 -8.59 12.11
C CYS A 44 -8.90 -9.26 10.90
N ASP A 45 -10.23 -9.26 10.89
CA ASP A 45 -11.02 -9.68 9.74
C ASP A 45 -11.57 -8.44 8.98
N PRO A 46 -11.14 -8.20 7.73
CA PRO A 46 -11.65 -7.11 6.91
C PRO A 46 -13.12 -7.26 6.52
N ALA A 47 -13.61 -8.49 6.36
CA ALA A 47 -14.97 -8.76 5.87
C ALA A 47 -16.04 -8.33 6.88
N SER A 48 -15.75 -8.46 8.18
CA SER A 48 -16.59 -7.94 9.27
C SER A 48 -16.33 -6.46 9.62
N GLY A 49 -15.40 -5.78 8.93
CA GLY A 49 -14.98 -4.42 9.28
C GLY A 49 -14.09 -4.34 10.52
N GLY A 50 -13.65 -5.48 11.06
CA GLY A 50 -12.84 -5.56 12.28
C GLY A 50 -11.45 -4.89 12.16
N CYS A 51 -10.98 -4.63 10.95
CA CYS A 51 -9.71 -3.94 10.71
C CYS A 51 -9.75 -2.42 10.91
N GLN A 52 -10.94 -1.82 11.08
CA GLN A 52 -11.05 -0.39 11.39
C GLN A 52 -10.35 -0.01 12.70
N LYS A 53 -10.16 -0.95 13.63
CA LYS A 53 -9.41 -0.74 14.88
C LYS A 53 -7.95 -0.32 14.64
N VAL A 54 -7.37 -0.70 13.50
CA VAL A 54 -5.98 -0.35 13.12
C VAL A 54 -5.82 1.16 12.89
N SER A 55 -6.92 1.91 12.68
CA SER A 55 -6.92 3.37 12.55
C SER A 55 -6.22 4.07 13.71
N THR A 56 -6.45 3.59 14.94
CA THR A 56 -5.83 4.17 16.14
C THR A 56 -4.33 3.89 16.17
N ASP A 57 -3.91 2.69 15.79
CA ASP A 57 -2.49 2.33 15.75
C ASP A 57 -1.72 3.14 14.69
N ILE A 58 -2.34 3.35 13.51
CA ILE A 58 -1.78 4.20 12.46
C ILE A 58 -1.49 5.60 13.00
N ARG A 59 -2.46 6.22 13.68
CA ARG A 59 -2.27 7.56 14.28
C ARG A 59 -1.22 7.55 15.39
N ASN A 60 -1.13 6.49 16.18
CA ASN A 60 -0.09 6.37 17.21
C ASN A 60 1.32 6.36 16.60
N CYS A 61 1.51 5.67 15.48
CA CYS A 61 2.76 5.70 14.72
C CYS A 61 3.04 7.10 14.16
N GLN A 62 2.06 7.71 13.49
CA GLN A 62 2.21 9.03 12.87
C GLN A 62 2.50 10.14 13.89
N ASN A 63 1.89 10.08 15.08
CA ASN A 63 2.17 10.99 16.20
C ASN A 63 3.61 10.90 16.70
N ARG A 64 4.32 9.80 16.39
CA ARG A 64 5.74 9.59 16.70
C ARG A 64 6.65 9.92 15.51
N GLY A 65 6.11 10.51 14.44
CA GLY A 65 6.84 10.86 13.22
C GLY A 65 7.11 9.70 12.26
N ILE A 66 6.57 8.51 12.55
CA ILE A 66 6.74 7.31 11.72
C ILE A 66 5.74 7.37 10.57
N LYS A 67 6.22 7.17 9.33
CA LYS A 67 5.36 7.10 8.15
C LYS A 67 4.72 5.72 8.07
N VAL A 68 3.43 5.69 7.79
CA VAL A 68 2.69 4.45 7.63
C VAL A 68 2.14 4.35 6.21
N LEU A 69 2.59 3.34 5.47
CA LEU A 69 2.20 3.12 4.08
C LEU A 69 1.37 1.84 3.97
N LEU A 70 0.51 1.77 2.96
CA LEU A 70 -0.11 0.51 2.56
C LEU A 70 0.73 -0.14 1.48
N SER A 71 1.15 -1.38 1.69
CA SER A 71 1.79 -2.18 0.65
C SER A 71 0.75 -2.92 -0.18
N ILE A 72 0.82 -2.75 -1.50
CA ILE A 72 -0.03 -3.44 -2.49
C ILE A 72 0.76 -4.61 -3.09
N GLY A 73 0.10 -5.75 -3.27
CA GLY A 73 0.72 -6.95 -3.85
C GLY A 73 1.11 -7.98 -2.79
N GLY A 74 2.41 -8.26 -2.69
CA GLY A 74 3.04 -9.34 -1.92
C GLY A 74 3.05 -10.68 -2.67
N GLY A 75 3.94 -11.59 -2.31
CA GLY A 75 4.12 -12.89 -2.98
C GLY A 75 2.88 -13.82 -3.06
N GLN A 76 1.78 -13.49 -2.38
CA GLN A 76 0.50 -14.19 -2.45
C GLN A 76 -0.64 -13.20 -2.68
N GLY A 77 -1.60 -13.53 -3.55
CA GLY A 77 -2.75 -12.68 -3.81
C GLY A 77 -3.35 -12.86 -5.20
N SER A 78 -4.31 -12.00 -5.54
CA SER A 78 -4.96 -11.94 -6.86
C SER A 78 -4.97 -10.50 -7.37
N TYR A 79 -3.91 -10.13 -8.07
CA TYR A 79 -3.76 -8.77 -8.58
C TYR A 79 -3.13 -8.73 -9.97
N THR A 80 -3.73 -7.95 -10.85
CA THR A 80 -3.16 -7.58 -12.15
C THR A 80 -3.90 -6.36 -12.67
N LEU A 81 -3.17 -5.44 -13.30
CA LEU A 81 -3.78 -4.31 -13.99
C LEU A 81 -3.97 -4.69 -15.47
N THR A 82 -5.15 -4.42 -15.99
CA THR A 82 -5.55 -4.85 -17.35
C THR A 82 -5.53 -3.74 -18.38
N SER A 83 -5.50 -2.49 -17.94
CA SER A 83 -5.39 -1.30 -18.77
C SER A 83 -4.95 -0.10 -17.94
N ALA A 84 -4.53 0.98 -18.61
CA ALA A 84 -4.27 2.25 -17.94
C ALA A 84 -5.52 2.81 -17.21
N ASN A 85 -6.73 2.50 -17.68
CA ASN A 85 -7.96 2.91 -17.01
C ASN A 85 -8.21 2.09 -15.74
N ASP A 86 -7.95 0.78 -15.78
CA ASP A 86 -8.00 -0.10 -14.60
C ASP A 86 -6.99 0.39 -13.54
N ALA A 87 -5.76 0.72 -13.96
CA ALA A 87 -4.75 1.33 -13.10
C ALA A 87 -5.24 2.64 -12.45
N ARG A 88 -5.86 3.55 -13.22
CA ARG A 88 -6.44 4.79 -12.68
C ARG A 88 -7.58 4.51 -11.69
N SER A 89 -8.45 3.54 -11.96
CA SER A 89 -9.52 3.14 -11.04
C SER A 89 -8.98 2.58 -9.73
N VAL A 90 -7.92 1.76 -9.79
CA VAL A 90 -7.23 1.27 -8.58
C VAL A 90 -6.59 2.43 -7.82
N ALA A 91 -5.97 3.39 -8.50
CA ALA A 91 -5.39 4.58 -7.88
C ALA A 91 -6.44 5.41 -7.11
N GLU A 92 -7.60 5.62 -7.72
CA GLU A 92 -8.72 6.35 -7.09
C GLU A 92 -9.29 5.59 -5.90
N TYR A 93 -9.40 4.26 -6.01
CA TYR A 93 -9.79 3.43 -4.87
C TYR A 93 -8.80 3.58 -3.70
N LEU A 94 -7.50 3.43 -3.96
CA LEU A 94 -6.46 3.61 -2.94
C LEU A 94 -6.55 4.99 -2.29
N PHE A 95 -6.72 6.02 -3.11
CA PHE A 95 -6.81 7.39 -2.63
C PHE A 95 -8.03 7.63 -1.73
N ASN A 96 -9.20 7.13 -2.13
CA ASN A 96 -10.46 7.31 -1.42
C ASN A 96 -10.60 6.46 -0.17
N HIS A 97 -10.01 5.26 -0.14
CA HIS A 97 -10.17 4.31 0.96
C HIS A 97 -9.02 4.31 1.97
N PHE A 98 -7.83 4.80 1.60
CA PHE A 98 -6.63 4.74 2.47
C PHE A 98 -5.87 6.06 2.57
N LEU A 99 -5.94 6.93 1.56
CA LEU A 99 -5.25 8.23 1.56
C LEU A 99 -6.25 9.38 1.83
N GLY A 100 -5.97 10.56 1.28
CA GLY A 100 -6.68 11.81 1.56
C GLY A 100 -8.06 11.96 0.90
N GLY A 101 -8.53 10.97 0.15
CA GLY A 101 -9.86 10.97 -0.42
C GLY A 101 -10.94 10.57 0.58
N GLN A 102 -12.17 10.38 0.08
CA GLN A 102 -13.35 10.10 0.90
C GLN A 102 -14.06 8.84 0.42
N ALA A 103 -14.55 8.04 1.37
CA ALA A 103 -15.35 6.85 1.10
C ALA A 103 -16.32 6.60 2.26
N ASN A 104 -17.47 5.98 1.96
CA ASN A 104 -18.49 5.67 2.97
C ASN A 104 -18.00 4.71 4.06
N SER A 105 -17.13 3.76 3.68
CA SER A 105 -16.46 2.84 4.60
C SER A 105 -15.03 2.63 4.16
N ARG A 106 -14.11 2.71 5.11
CA ARG A 106 -12.66 2.59 4.89
C ARG A 106 -12.14 1.34 5.61
N PRO A 107 -11.38 0.46 4.96
CA PRO A 107 -10.98 -0.82 5.54
C PRO A 107 -10.19 -0.71 6.85
N LEU A 108 -9.36 0.33 6.96
CA LEU A 108 -8.53 0.62 8.15
C LEU A 108 -9.08 1.79 8.98
N GLY A 109 -10.36 2.13 8.80
CA GLY A 109 -11.00 3.26 9.45
C GLY A 109 -10.62 4.62 8.85
N ASP A 110 -10.82 5.68 9.63
CA ASP A 110 -10.68 7.07 9.21
C ASP A 110 -9.23 7.59 9.15
N ALA A 111 -8.24 6.78 9.54
CA ALA A 111 -6.84 7.16 9.39
C ALA A 111 -6.48 7.37 7.90
N VAL A 112 -5.62 8.37 7.69
CA VAL A 112 -5.08 8.70 6.37
C VAL A 112 -3.62 8.28 6.36
N LEU A 113 -3.31 7.28 5.54
CA LEU A 113 -1.94 6.78 5.36
C LEU A 113 -1.07 7.81 4.65
N ASP A 114 0.24 7.67 4.82
CA ASP A 114 1.24 8.57 4.25
C ASP A 114 1.53 8.26 2.78
N GLY A 115 1.32 7.01 2.35
CA GLY A 115 1.71 6.59 1.01
C GLY A 115 1.34 5.16 0.65
N ILE A 116 1.79 4.76 -0.53
CA ILE A 116 1.59 3.43 -1.10
C ILE A 116 2.96 2.81 -1.42
N ASP A 117 3.15 1.59 -0.95
CA ASP A 117 4.30 0.75 -1.25
C ASP A 117 3.92 -0.28 -2.32
N PHE A 118 4.74 -0.38 -3.36
CA PHE A 118 4.55 -1.27 -4.51
C PHE A 118 5.43 -2.50 -4.31
N ASP A 119 4.85 -3.56 -3.76
CA ASP A 119 5.48 -4.86 -3.58
C ASP A 119 4.89 -5.85 -4.59
N ILE A 120 5.22 -5.65 -5.86
CA ILE A 120 4.61 -6.41 -6.96
C ILE A 120 5.47 -7.61 -7.31
N GLU A 121 4.98 -8.80 -6.96
CA GLU A 121 5.72 -10.07 -7.12
C GLU A 121 5.02 -11.06 -8.07
N GLY A 122 3.86 -10.68 -8.62
CA GLY A 122 3.03 -11.56 -9.45
C GLY A 122 2.08 -10.83 -10.40
N GLY A 123 1.33 -11.61 -11.18
CA GLY A 123 0.38 -11.09 -12.16
C GLY A 123 1.05 -10.49 -13.40
N GLY A 124 0.40 -9.51 -14.04
CA GLY A 124 0.94 -8.77 -15.17
C GLY A 124 1.81 -7.58 -14.74
N SER A 125 2.89 -7.28 -15.48
CA SER A 125 3.85 -6.21 -15.16
C SER A 125 3.50 -4.83 -15.75
N ARG A 126 2.36 -4.69 -16.43
CA ARG A 126 2.00 -3.46 -17.15
C ARG A 126 1.15 -2.53 -16.28
N TYR A 127 1.19 -1.24 -16.60
CA TYR A 127 0.29 -0.19 -16.09
C TYR A 127 0.54 0.23 -14.63
N TYR A 128 1.55 -0.31 -13.96
CA TYR A 128 1.94 0.19 -12.62
C TYR A 128 2.51 1.61 -12.70
N GLU A 129 3.10 2.01 -13.83
CA GLU A 129 3.48 3.39 -14.12
C GLU A 129 2.28 4.34 -14.19
N ASP A 130 1.15 3.90 -14.77
CA ASP A 130 -0.10 4.67 -14.79
C ASP A 130 -0.69 4.80 -13.38
N LEU A 131 -0.64 3.71 -12.58
CA LEU A 131 -1.07 3.71 -11.18
C LEU A 131 -0.24 4.71 -10.35
N ALA A 132 1.09 4.64 -10.44
CA ALA A 132 1.99 5.56 -9.75
C ALA A 132 1.76 7.02 -10.17
N GLY A 133 1.65 7.27 -11.48
CA GLY A 133 1.36 8.61 -12.02
C GLY A 133 0.04 9.17 -11.49
N ARG A 134 -1.02 8.35 -11.46
CA ARG A 134 -2.32 8.78 -10.97
C ARG A 134 -2.34 9.06 -9.46
N LEU A 135 -1.67 8.25 -8.65
CA LEU A 135 -1.53 8.51 -7.21
C LEU A 135 -0.81 9.83 -6.95
N PHE A 136 0.26 10.10 -7.71
CA PHE A 136 0.99 11.37 -7.64
C PHE A 136 0.08 12.58 -7.98
N GLU A 137 -0.69 12.48 -9.06
CA GLU A 137 -1.66 13.53 -9.45
C GLU A 137 -2.71 13.80 -8.36
N LEU A 138 -3.29 12.75 -7.78
CA LEU A 138 -4.30 12.86 -6.72
C LEU A 138 -3.73 13.49 -5.44
N GLY A 139 -2.52 13.09 -5.05
CA GLY A 139 -1.79 13.74 -3.95
C GLY A 139 -1.59 15.23 -4.19
N LYS A 140 -1.02 15.58 -5.35
CA LYS A 140 -0.80 16.98 -5.74
C LYS A 140 -2.11 17.77 -5.77
N GLY A 141 -3.18 17.21 -6.33
CA GLY A 141 -4.49 17.86 -6.43
C GLY A 141 -5.17 18.11 -5.07
N SER A 142 -4.89 17.27 -4.08
CA SER A 142 -5.41 17.43 -2.71
C SER A 142 -4.52 18.30 -1.81
N GLY A 143 -3.37 18.76 -2.30
CA GLY A 143 -2.39 19.51 -1.50
C GLY A 143 -1.66 18.66 -0.46
N ARG A 144 -1.74 17.33 -0.56
CA ARG A 144 -1.09 16.39 0.38
C ARG A 144 -0.08 15.52 -0.36
N LYS A 145 1.14 15.44 0.17
CA LYS A 145 2.14 14.50 -0.35
C LYS A 145 1.65 13.06 -0.14
N VAL A 146 1.71 12.27 -1.21
CA VAL A 146 1.54 10.82 -1.18
C VAL A 146 2.91 10.22 -1.43
N TYR A 147 3.48 9.54 -0.44
CA TYR A 147 4.75 8.85 -0.63
C TYR A 147 4.55 7.61 -1.51
N LEU A 148 5.45 7.41 -2.46
CA LEU A 148 5.47 6.21 -3.29
C LEU A 148 6.75 5.44 -3.02
N THR A 149 6.63 4.18 -2.62
CA THR A 149 7.77 3.28 -2.41
C THR A 149 7.64 2.04 -3.25
N ALA A 150 8.76 1.39 -3.54
CA ALA A 150 8.78 0.16 -4.32
C ALA A 150 9.72 -0.87 -3.70
N ALA A 151 9.33 -2.14 -3.78
CA ALA A 151 10.11 -3.29 -3.36
C ALA A 151 10.49 -4.19 -4.55
N PRO A 152 11.34 -3.72 -5.48
CA PRO A 152 11.79 -4.55 -6.61
C PRO A 152 12.60 -5.76 -6.13
N GLN A 153 12.46 -6.86 -6.85
CA GLN A 153 13.22 -8.08 -6.66
C GLN A 153 14.51 -8.07 -7.51
N PHE A 154 15.41 -9.00 -7.20
CA PHE A 154 16.53 -9.34 -8.07
C PHE A 154 16.06 -10.36 -9.12
N PRO A 155 16.54 -10.30 -10.39
CA PRO A 155 17.59 -9.44 -10.97
C PRO A 155 17.12 -8.08 -11.50
N PHE A 156 18.07 -7.15 -11.66
CA PHE A 156 17.85 -5.87 -12.32
C PHE A 156 17.96 -5.98 -13.86
N PRO A 157 17.07 -5.34 -14.64
CA PRO A 157 15.89 -4.61 -14.20
C PRO A 157 14.78 -5.54 -13.72
N ASP A 158 14.12 -5.16 -12.62
CA ASP A 158 12.99 -5.92 -12.08
C ASP A 158 11.84 -6.01 -13.10
N TYR A 159 11.28 -7.21 -13.27
CA TYR A 159 10.27 -7.46 -14.29
C TYR A 159 8.97 -6.67 -14.08
N PHE A 160 8.54 -6.49 -12.82
CA PHE A 160 7.27 -5.86 -12.46
C PHE A 160 7.39 -4.35 -12.29
N LEU A 161 8.51 -3.88 -11.75
CA LEU A 161 8.69 -2.53 -11.24
C LEU A 161 9.62 -1.66 -12.09
N ASN A 162 10.30 -2.21 -13.10
CA ASN A 162 11.12 -1.40 -14.01
C ASN A 162 10.33 -0.32 -14.76
N GLY A 163 9.07 -0.59 -15.14
CA GLY A 163 8.15 0.38 -15.73
C GLY A 163 7.88 1.57 -14.79
N PRO A 164 7.24 1.35 -13.63
CA PRO A 164 6.94 2.41 -12.68
C PRO A 164 8.18 3.12 -12.14
N LEU A 165 9.31 2.44 -11.89
CA LEU A 165 10.52 3.08 -11.39
C LEU A 165 11.10 4.13 -12.37
N LYS A 166 10.96 3.93 -13.68
CA LYS A 166 11.41 4.88 -14.70
C LYS A 166 10.63 6.20 -14.71
N THR A 167 9.49 6.27 -14.04
CA THR A 167 8.73 7.53 -13.90
C THR A 167 9.47 8.56 -13.06
N GLY A 168 10.40 8.14 -12.20
CA GLY A 168 11.09 9.03 -11.25
C GLY A 168 10.20 9.54 -10.13
N LEU A 169 9.02 8.93 -9.91
CA LEU A 169 8.04 9.35 -8.91
C LEU A 169 8.22 8.69 -7.52
N PHE A 170 9.05 7.67 -7.41
CA PHE A 170 9.23 6.90 -6.17
C PHE A 170 10.21 7.61 -5.22
N ASP A 171 9.79 7.79 -3.96
CA ASP A 171 10.57 8.43 -2.90
C ASP A 171 11.60 7.47 -2.30
N TYR A 172 11.26 6.19 -2.16
CA TYR A 172 12.13 5.16 -1.60
C TYR A 172 12.04 3.87 -2.42
N VAL A 173 13.18 3.20 -2.58
CA VAL A 173 13.27 1.90 -3.23
C VAL A 173 14.00 0.96 -2.28
N CYS A 174 13.29 -0.03 -1.76
CA CYS A 174 13.80 -0.99 -0.78
C CYS A 174 13.84 -2.36 -1.45
N MET A 175 15.02 -2.80 -1.92
CA MET A 175 15.15 -4.09 -2.60
C MET A 175 14.54 -5.22 -1.77
N GLY A 176 13.56 -5.92 -2.34
CA GLY A 176 12.91 -7.06 -1.70
C GLY A 176 13.90 -8.20 -1.52
N SER A 177 13.94 -8.78 -0.33
CA SER A 177 14.65 -10.03 -0.08
C SER A 177 13.81 -11.19 -0.58
N ILE A 178 14.40 -12.06 -1.42
CA ILE A 178 13.85 -13.37 -1.75
C ILE A 178 13.68 -14.12 -0.42
N LEU A 179 12.45 -14.32 0.04
CA LEU A 179 12.13 -15.20 1.18
C LEU A 179 11.67 -16.55 0.64
#